data_AF-A0A4P9A1L3-F1
#
_entry.id   AF-A0A4P9A1L3-F1
#
_cell.length_a   1.000
_cell.length_b   1.000
_cell.length_c   1.000
_cell.angle_alpha   90.00
_cell.angle_beta   90.00
_cell.angle_gamma   90.00
#
_symmetry.space_group_name_H-M   'P 1'
#
loop_
_entity.id
_entity.type
_entity.pdbx_description
1 polymer ?
#
loop_
_entity_poly.entity_id
_entity_poly.type
_entity_poly.pdbx_seq_one_letter_code
_entity_poly.pdbx_strand_id
1 'polypeptide(L)'
;MTREELLSVAEQKYDEVPVLVLASAVDYATEKHAGQKRKSGEPYINHPLAVAEILIEWGMDIDTVVAGVLHDTVEDTDATLDELESLFGRDVAFLVDGVTKVSQARAGMRSLDSYLPHTKDNLTKLMIAVGEDVRVIIIKLADRLHNMRTLQFMSPEKQKKIARETIEVFAPLADRLNMGRVRVQLEELSFKYLMPKDFHRTKSLMDSRLKKSQRKLDRVRREVEARLKEEKLVFQMDGRVKSVYSLFKKLDKVGDIDKIYDLIALRVIVDDLSTGYLVLGILHDMYQPMYERIKDYVANPKPNGYQSLHTTVQTPSGQIVEFQIRTKEMHEYAERGLAASFHYNEQKLTDAYKKGRMGAMPADLSWIRELQEAAALAGEGKRFDSNKFRMKLFSDRIFVYSPKGDIYDLPRGAFPLDYAYRIHSDIAAHASGFKINGVMKPFTYHLRHGDTIEVLTNKSAHPKPDWRELIITPHAKDKLRLQLSRSGGILQQLTGGVSSLFRHR
;
A
#
# COMPACT_ATOMS: atom_id res chain seq x y z
N MET A 1 -7.37 23.61 -14.12
CA MET A 1 -5.91 23.68 -13.99
C MET A 1 -5.33 24.39 -15.19
N THR A 2 -5.12 25.70 -15.04
CA THR A 2 -4.35 26.55 -15.95
C THR A 2 -2.90 26.65 -15.46
N ARG A 3 -2.02 27.22 -16.30
CA ARG A 3 -0.64 27.54 -15.91
C ARG A 3 -0.58 28.42 -14.66
N GLU A 4 -1.41 29.46 -14.62
CA GLU A 4 -1.46 30.43 -13.50
C GLU A 4 -1.91 29.76 -12.20
N GLU A 5 -2.94 28.90 -12.27
CA GLU A 5 -3.41 28.12 -11.12
C GLU A 5 -2.30 27.21 -10.58
N LEU A 6 -1.57 26.51 -11.47
CA LEU A 6 -0.49 25.60 -11.07
C LEU A 6 0.66 26.36 -10.40
N LEU A 7 1.10 27.48 -10.99
CA LEU A 7 2.20 28.27 -10.45
C LEU A 7 1.83 28.90 -9.10
N SER A 8 0.59 29.37 -8.92
CA SER A 8 0.13 29.89 -7.63
C SER A 8 0.15 28.81 -6.52
N VAL A 9 -0.21 27.57 -6.84
CA VAL A 9 -0.08 26.45 -5.90
C VAL A 9 1.39 26.11 -5.62
N ALA A 10 2.27 26.22 -6.62
CA ALA A 10 3.70 25.98 -6.47
C ALA A 10 4.39 27.06 -5.60
N GLU A 11 4.03 28.33 -5.75
CA GLU A 11 4.57 29.46 -4.96
C GLU A 11 4.31 29.32 -3.45
N GLN A 12 3.27 28.57 -3.06
CA GLN A 12 2.99 28.29 -1.66
C GLN A 12 3.90 27.20 -1.05
N LYS A 13 4.67 26.50 -1.90
CA LYS A 13 5.40 25.27 -1.53
C LYS A 13 6.88 25.31 -1.86
N TYR A 14 7.29 26.06 -2.87
CA TYR A 14 8.66 26.12 -3.34
C TYR A 14 9.17 27.56 -3.40
N ASP A 15 10.49 27.70 -3.35
CA ASP A 15 11.17 28.97 -3.55
C ASP A 15 10.99 29.49 -5.00
N GLU A 16 11.24 30.78 -5.18
CA GLU A 16 11.05 31.49 -6.46
C GLU A 16 11.79 30.84 -7.64
N VAL A 17 13.05 30.41 -7.45
CA VAL A 17 13.86 29.82 -8.51
C VAL A 17 13.28 28.48 -9.01
N PRO A 18 12.99 27.49 -8.15
CA PRO A 18 12.23 26.29 -8.52
C PRO A 18 10.93 26.56 -9.30
N VAL A 19 10.15 27.58 -8.89
CA VAL A 19 8.90 27.93 -9.56
C VAL A 19 9.15 28.44 -10.99
N LEU A 20 10.22 29.21 -11.22
CA LEU A 20 10.62 29.65 -12.56
C LEU A 20 11.02 28.47 -13.47
N VAL A 21 11.69 27.45 -12.91
CA VAL A 21 12.01 26.21 -13.64
C VAL A 21 10.73 25.48 -14.03
N LEU A 22 9.77 25.36 -13.12
CA LEU A 22 8.47 24.77 -13.41
C LEU A 22 7.71 25.54 -14.49
N ALA A 23 7.71 26.87 -14.42
CA ALA A 23 7.09 27.72 -15.45
C ALA A 23 7.70 27.46 -16.84
N SER A 24 9.03 27.36 -16.92
CA SER A 24 9.74 27.05 -18.17
C SER A 24 9.39 25.65 -18.71
N ALA A 25 9.25 24.65 -17.82
CA ALA A 25 8.83 23.31 -18.20
C ALA A 25 7.39 23.26 -18.72
N VAL A 26 6.49 24.05 -18.12
CA VAL A 26 5.10 24.20 -18.61
C VAL A 26 5.08 24.83 -19.99
N ASP A 27 5.86 25.88 -20.22
CA ASP A 27 5.93 26.56 -21.52
C ASP A 27 6.45 25.59 -22.60
N TYR A 28 7.53 24.86 -22.29
CA TYR A 28 8.07 23.82 -23.18
C TYR A 28 7.06 22.71 -23.49
N ALA A 29 6.40 22.14 -22.48
CA ALA A 29 5.39 21.10 -22.69
C ALA A 29 4.18 21.62 -23.48
N THR A 30 3.79 22.88 -23.26
CA THR A 30 2.70 23.53 -24.00
C THR A 30 3.03 23.65 -25.48
N GLU A 31 4.27 24.04 -25.80
CA GLU A 31 4.77 24.12 -27.17
C GLU A 31 4.84 22.74 -27.83
N LYS A 32 5.44 21.75 -27.17
CA LYS A 32 5.60 20.39 -27.71
C LYS A 32 4.26 19.69 -27.96
N HIS A 33 3.28 19.91 -27.09
CA HIS A 33 1.93 19.36 -27.26
C HIS A 33 0.98 20.31 -28.02
N ALA A 34 1.49 21.35 -28.70
CA ALA A 34 0.67 22.29 -29.45
C ALA A 34 -0.15 21.57 -30.54
N GLY A 35 -1.45 21.86 -30.58
CA GLY A 35 -2.38 21.21 -31.51
C GLY A 35 -2.84 19.80 -31.10
N GLN A 36 -2.23 19.18 -30.10
CA GLN A 36 -2.66 17.89 -29.57
C GLN A 36 -3.90 18.05 -28.68
N LYS A 37 -4.89 17.18 -28.87
CA LYS A 37 -6.15 17.17 -28.09
C LYS A 37 -6.36 15.83 -27.40
N ARG A 38 -6.92 15.88 -26.20
CA ARG A 38 -7.37 14.68 -25.47
C ARG A 38 -8.64 14.12 -26.12
N LYS A 39 -9.01 12.90 -25.70
CA LYS A 39 -10.31 12.29 -26.08
C LYS A 39 -11.53 13.08 -25.61
N SER A 40 -11.39 13.92 -24.58
CA SER A 40 -12.42 14.89 -24.16
C SER A 40 -12.59 16.06 -25.14
N GLY A 41 -11.64 16.30 -26.04
CA GLY A 41 -11.59 17.47 -26.93
C GLY A 41 -10.78 18.64 -26.37
N GLU A 42 -10.38 18.59 -25.09
CA GLU A 42 -9.56 19.61 -24.43
C GLU A 42 -8.09 19.55 -24.87
N PRO A 43 -7.33 20.65 -24.72
CA PRO A 43 -5.88 20.66 -24.94
C PRO A 43 -5.16 19.57 -24.15
N TYR A 44 -4.17 18.92 -24.77
CA TYR A 44 -3.42 17.82 -24.12
C TYR A 44 -2.70 18.27 -22.85
N ILE A 45 -2.16 19.51 -22.85
CA ILE A 45 -1.42 20.12 -21.73
C ILE A 45 -2.18 20.10 -20.39
N ASN A 46 -3.51 20.08 -20.40
CA ASN A 46 -4.30 19.98 -19.18
C ASN A 46 -3.99 18.69 -18.38
N HIS A 47 -3.57 17.61 -19.04
CA HIS A 47 -3.17 16.38 -18.36
C HIS A 47 -1.84 16.52 -17.61
N PRO A 48 -0.72 16.91 -18.25
CA PRO A 48 0.52 17.17 -17.52
C PRO A 48 0.39 18.18 -16.38
N LEU A 49 -0.39 19.26 -16.56
CA LEU A 49 -0.61 20.24 -15.49
C LEU A 49 -1.36 19.64 -14.29
N ALA A 50 -2.36 18.81 -14.52
CA ALA A 50 -3.08 18.11 -13.44
C ALA A 50 -2.20 17.05 -12.76
N VAL A 51 -1.27 16.41 -13.48
CA VAL A 51 -0.28 15.50 -12.89
C VAL A 51 0.67 16.27 -11.98
N ALA A 52 1.18 17.42 -12.44
CA ALA A 52 2.02 18.30 -11.63
C ALA A 52 1.31 18.79 -10.36
N GLU A 53 0.05 19.23 -10.47
CA GLU A 53 -0.78 19.60 -9.31
C GLU A 53 -0.82 18.49 -8.26
N ILE A 54 -1.12 17.25 -8.69
CA ILE A 54 -1.18 16.09 -7.79
C ILE A 54 0.17 15.87 -7.10
N LEU A 55 1.29 16.05 -7.79
CA LEU A 55 2.63 15.89 -7.23
C LEU A 55 2.97 17.00 -6.22
N ILE A 56 2.54 18.24 -6.46
CA ILE A 56 2.67 19.35 -5.51
C ILE A 56 1.80 19.10 -4.27
N GLU A 57 0.56 18.62 -4.44
CA GLU A 57 -0.32 18.24 -3.32
C GLU A 57 0.28 17.14 -2.44
N TRP A 58 1.06 16.24 -3.05
CA TRP A 58 1.78 15.18 -2.34
C TRP A 58 3.05 15.69 -1.65
N GLY A 59 3.50 16.91 -1.96
CA GLY A 59 4.71 17.52 -1.37
C GLY A 59 5.99 16.96 -1.97
N MET A 60 5.99 16.67 -3.27
CA MET A 60 7.18 16.17 -3.97
C MET A 60 8.19 17.28 -4.24
N ASP A 61 9.46 16.91 -4.44
CA ASP A 61 10.51 17.85 -4.87
C ASP A 61 10.24 18.43 -6.27
N ILE A 62 10.84 19.60 -6.55
CA ILE A 62 10.60 20.31 -7.80
C ILE A 62 10.97 19.47 -9.03
N ASP A 63 12.05 18.68 -8.99
CA ASP A 63 12.47 17.85 -10.13
C ASP A 63 11.40 16.81 -10.45
N THR A 64 10.76 16.21 -9.43
CA THR A 64 9.60 15.31 -9.62
C THR A 64 8.43 16.03 -10.28
N VAL A 65 8.11 17.25 -9.84
CA VAL A 65 6.98 18.02 -10.39
C VAL A 65 7.25 18.41 -11.85
N VAL A 66 8.46 18.89 -12.15
CA VAL A 66 8.92 19.22 -13.50
C VAL A 66 8.88 17.97 -14.39
N ALA A 67 9.41 16.84 -13.93
CA ALA A 67 9.32 15.57 -14.65
C ALA A 67 7.86 15.15 -14.88
N GLY A 68 6.95 15.41 -13.94
CA GLY A 68 5.51 15.22 -14.11
C GLY A 68 4.88 16.07 -15.20
N VAL A 69 5.33 17.31 -15.40
CA VAL A 69 4.92 18.15 -16.54
C VAL A 69 5.45 17.60 -17.86
N LEU A 70 6.66 17.03 -17.85
CA LEU A 70 7.37 16.59 -19.05
C LEU A 70 7.15 15.12 -19.42
N HIS A 71 6.47 14.33 -18.59
CA HIS A 71 6.52 12.87 -18.65
C HIS A 71 6.06 12.23 -19.98
N ASP A 72 5.14 12.88 -20.70
CA ASP A 72 4.63 12.41 -21.99
C ASP A 72 5.29 13.11 -23.19
N THR A 73 6.17 14.09 -22.97
CA THR A 73 6.78 14.87 -24.07
C THR A 73 7.65 13.98 -24.96
N VAL A 74 8.45 13.10 -24.38
CA VAL A 74 9.34 12.19 -25.15
C VAL A 74 8.55 11.07 -25.84
N GLU A 75 7.40 10.66 -25.31
CA GLU A 75 6.59 9.59 -25.90
C GLU A 75 5.72 10.08 -27.06
N ASP A 76 5.13 11.27 -26.93
CA ASP A 76 4.06 11.75 -27.81
C ASP A 76 4.50 12.89 -28.74
N THR A 77 5.72 13.40 -28.60
CA THR A 77 6.23 14.56 -29.38
C THR A 77 7.62 14.27 -29.96
N ASP A 78 8.23 15.27 -30.59
CA ASP A 78 9.59 15.22 -31.13
C ASP A 78 10.69 15.55 -30.10
N ALA A 79 10.33 15.77 -28.84
CA ALA A 79 11.27 16.04 -27.75
C ALA A 79 12.23 14.87 -27.51
N THR A 80 13.49 15.19 -27.23
CA THR A 80 14.54 14.20 -26.93
C THR A 80 15.02 14.29 -25.48
N LEU A 81 15.58 13.19 -24.96
CA LEU A 81 16.16 13.18 -23.61
C LEU A 81 17.36 14.12 -23.47
N ASP A 82 18.17 14.26 -24.53
CA ASP A 82 19.33 15.17 -24.55
C ASP A 82 18.90 16.65 -24.45
N GLU A 83 17.80 17.01 -25.11
CA GLU A 83 17.19 18.34 -24.97
C GLU A 83 16.70 18.58 -23.55
N LEU A 84 15.98 17.60 -22.96
CA LEU A 84 15.50 17.72 -21.58
C LEU A 84 16.64 17.82 -20.56
N GLU A 85 17.73 17.06 -20.75
CA GLU A 85 18.90 17.13 -19.89
C GLU A 85 19.59 18.51 -19.99
N SER A 86 19.66 19.07 -21.19
CA SER A 86 20.25 20.40 -21.43
C SER A 86 19.42 21.53 -20.81
N LEU A 87 18.09 21.43 -20.86
CA LEU A 87 17.17 22.48 -20.40
C LEU A 87 16.86 22.40 -18.90
N PHE A 88 16.66 21.19 -18.37
CA PHE A 88 16.13 20.95 -17.02
C PHE A 88 17.06 20.12 -16.15
N GLY A 89 18.19 19.66 -16.69
CA GLY A 89 19.20 18.90 -15.96
C GLY A 89 18.98 17.39 -16.02
N ARG A 90 20.04 16.68 -15.64
CA ARG A 90 20.13 15.22 -15.72
C ARG A 90 19.10 14.48 -14.86
N ASP A 91 18.81 15.01 -13.67
CA ASP A 91 17.87 14.37 -12.74
C ASP A 91 16.44 14.35 -13.32
N VAL A 92 15.99 15.45 -13.93
CA VAL A 92 14.68 15.53 -14.60
C VAL A 92 14.63 14.61 -15.82
N ALA A 93 15.65 14.66 -16.69
CA ALA A 93 15.71 13.80 -17.87
C ALA A 93 15.68 12.31 -17.50
N PHE A 94 16.39 11.94 -16.44
CA PHE A 94 16.38 10.59 -15.88
C PHE A 94 14.98 10.16 -15.42
N LEU A 95 14.27 11.02 -14.68
CA LEU A 95 12.91 10.72 -14.22
C LEU A 95 11.94 10.55 -15.39
N VAL A 96 12.01 11.43 -16.41
CA VAL A 96 11.17 11.33 -17.62
C VAL A 96 11.45 10.03 -18.37
N ASP A 97 12.73 9.69 -18.61
CA ASP A 97 13.13 8.43 -19.23
C ASP A 97 12.61 7.21 -18.45
N GLY A 98 12.71 7.23 -17.11
CA GLY A 98 12.16 6.20 -16.26
C GLY A 98 10.66 6.01 -16.45
N VAL A 99 9.88 7.10 -16.50
CA VAL A 99 8.42 7.05 -16.69
C VAL A 99 8.06 6.55 -18.10
N THR A 100 8.76 7.00 -19.13
CA THR A 100 8.63 6.54 -20.52
C THR A 100 8.91 5.04 -20.66
N LYS A 101 10.03 4.55 -20.11
CA LYS A 101 10.35 3.11 -20.13
C LYS A 101 9.28 2.26 -19.45
N VAL A 102 8.69 2.75 -18.37
CA VAL A 102 7.57 2.09 -17.69
C VAL A 102 6.32 2.03 -18.59
N SER A 103 6.00 3.11 -19.30
CA SER A 103 4.92 3.16 -20.29
C SER A 103 5.16 2.18 -21.44
N GLN A 104 6.34 2.19 -22.06
CA GLN A 104 6.71 1.33 -23.18
C GLN A 104 6.71 -0.17 -22.81
N ALA A 105 7.26 -0.52 -21.65
CA ALA A 105 7.20 -1.90 -21.14
C ALA A 105 5.76 -2.40 -20.97
N ARG A 106 4.79 -1.50 -20.79
CA ARG A 106 3.36 -1.82 -20.74
C ARG A 106 2.68 -1.82 -22.12
N ALA A 107 3.11 -0.98 -23.06
CA ALA A 107 2.50 -0.85 -24.39
C ALA A 107 2.69 -2.08 -25.29
N GLY A 108 3.79 -2.85 -25.12
CA GLY A 108 4.02 -4.12 -25.82
C GLY A 108 3.02 -5.25 -25.51
N MET A 109 2.05 -5.04 -24.59
CA MET A 109 1.03 -6.02 -24.18
C MET A 109 -0.22 -5.98 -25.09
N ARG A 110 -0.19 -6.68 -26.23
CA ARG A 110 -1.27 -6.65 -27.24
C ARG A 110 -2.46 -7.62 -27.07
N SER A 111 -2.54 -8.47 -26.05
CA SER A 111 -3.77 -9.28 -25.83
C SER A 111 -3.97 -9.70 -24.36
N LEU A 112 -5.23 -9.72 -23.89
CA LEU A 112 -5.60 -10.07 -22.52
C LEU A 112 -5.81 -11.58 -22.29
N ASP A 113 -5.98 -12.39 -23.33
CA ASP A 113 -6.09 -13.86 -23.19
C ASP A 113 -4.72 -14.51 -22.94
N SER A 114 -3.62 -13.78 -23.18
CA SER A 114 -2.24 -14.17 -22.87
C SER A 114 -1.70 -13.58 -21.56
N TYR A 115 -2.59 -13.08 -20.69
CA TYR A 115 -2.23 -12.26 -19.51
C TYR A 115 -1.62 -13.08 -18.36
N LEU A 116 -1.74 -14.40 -18.35
CA LEU A 116 -1.32 -15.26 -17.22
C LEU A 116 0.13 -15.80 -17.29
N PRO A 117 0.82 -15.93 -18.45
CA PRO A 117 2.23 -16.37 -18.47
C PRO A 117 3.27 -15.25 -18.70
N HIS A 118 2.94 -14.15 -19.41
CA HIS A 118 3.91 -13.14 -19.89
C HIS A 118 4.09 -11.91 -18.98
N THR A 119 3.45 -11.86 -17.81
CA THR A 119 3.61 -10.81 -16.79
C THR A 119 4.95 -10.87 -16.05
N LYS A 120 5.82 -11.82 -16.37
CA LYS A 120 7.13 -12.03 -15.73
C LYS A 120 8.19 -11.00 -16.15
N ASP A 121 8.21 -10.60 -17.42
CA ASP A 121 9.25 -9.70 -17.94
C ASP A 121 8.89 -8.22 -17.81
N ASN A 122 7.61 -7.85 -17.99
CA ASN A 122 7.20 -6.44 -17.96
C ASN A 122 7.15 -5.87 -16.53
N LEU A 123 6.85 -6.72 -15.56
CA LEU A 123 6.96 -6.38 -14.14
C LEU A 123 8.42 -6.24 -13.73
N THR A 124 9.30 -7.11 -14.23
CA THR A 124 10.75 -6.98 -14.04
C THR A 124 11.29 -5.69 -14.67
N LYS A 125 10.80 -5.29 -15.85
CA LYS A 125 11.15 -4.00 -16.49
C LYS A 125 10.63 -2.79 -15.71
N LEU A 126 9.37 -2.82 -15.26
CA LEU A 126 8.83 -1.83 -14.32
C LEU A 126 9.74 -1.75 -13.08
N MET A 127 10.19 -2.89 -12.55
CA MET A 127 11.01 -2.93 -11.34
C MET A 127 12.46 -2.50 -11.53
N ILE A 128 13.04 -2.68 -12.72
CA ILE A 128 14.36 -2.13 -13.08
C ILE A 128 14.28 -0.60 -13.14
N ALA A 129 13.28 -0.04 -13.82
CA ALA A 129 13.09 1.41 -13.91
C ALA A 129 12.79 2.05 -12.54
N VAL A 130 12.13 1.31 -11.65
CA VAL A 130 11.80 1.74 -10.27
C VAL A 130 12.97 1.60 -9.32
N GLY A 131 13.83 0.61 -9.53
CA GLY A 131 14.94 0.30 -8.64
C GLY A 131 16.10 1.29 -8.73
N GLU A 132 16.01 2.32 -9.56
CA GLU A 132 16.97 3.42 -9.57
C GLU A 132 16.42 4.65 -8.85
N ASP A 133 15.12 4.97 -8.99
CA ASP A 133 14.48 6.05 -8.23
C ASP A 133 12.96 5.83 -8.01
N VAL A 134 12.53 5.87 -6.74
CA VAL A 134 11.11 5.74 -6.35
C VAL A 134 10.22 6.86 -6.90
N ARG A 135 10.79 8.05 -7.18
CA ARG A 135 10.08 9.19 -7.75
C ARG A 135 9.40 8.84 -9.08
N VAL A 136 9.97 7.92 -9.86
CA VAL A 136 9.37 7.39 -11.10
C VAL A 136 8.02 6.70 -10.84
N ILE A 137 7.89 5.90 -9.77
CA ILE A 137 6.57 5.31 -9.42
C ILE A 137 5.59 6.40 -9.04
N ILE A 138 6.04 7.38 -8.25
CA ILE A 138 5.16 8.43 -7.74
C ILE A 138 4.58 9.23 -8.91
N ILE A 139 5.41 9.62 -9.89
CA ILE A 139 4.93 10.26 -11.12
C ILE A 139 3.92 9.36 -11.83
N LYS A 140 4.18 8.05 -11.94
CA LYS A 140 3.25 7.12 -12.58
C LYS A 140 1.94 6.93 -11.83
N LEU A 141 1.95 7.02 -10.50
CA LEU A 141 0.74 7.01 -9.69
C LEU A 141 -0.08 8.28 -9.87
N ALA A 142 0.57 9.45 -10.00
CA ALA A 142 -0.09 10.72 -10.28
C ALA A 142 -0.75 10.70 -11.67
N ASP A 143 0.01 10.30 -12.70
CA ASP A 143 -0.50 10.04 -14.06
C ASP A 143 -1.72 9.10 -14.00
N ARG A 144 -1.55 7.92 -13.37
CA ARG A 144 -2.63 6.94 -13.29
C ARG A 144 -3.87 7.48 -12.58
N LEU A 145 -3.69 8.22 -11.48
CA LEU A 145 -4.80 8.81 -10.75
C LEU A 145 -5.57 9.82 -11.61
N HIS A 146 -4.87 10.71 -12.31
CA HIS A 146 -5.51 11.66 -13.21
C HIS A 146 -6.22 10.97 -14.39
N ASN A 147 -5.61 9.92 -14.96
CA ASN A 147 -6.23 9.09 -15.98
C ASN A 147 -7.51 8.40 -15.49
N MET A 148 -7.53 7.89 -14.26
CA MET A 148 -8.73 7.30 -13.66
C MET A 148 -9.82 8.35 -13.37
N ARG A 149 -9.45 9.58 -12.99
CA ARG A 149 -10.38 10.69 -12.77
C ARG A 149 -11.07 11.13 -14.07
N THR A 150 -10.44 10.94 -15.22
CA THR A 150 -10.93 11.36 -16.54
C THR A 150 -11.29 10.18 -17.46
N LEU A 151 -11.44 8.99 -16.89
CA LEU A 151 -11.62 7.75 -17.65
C LEU A 151 -12.95 7.68 -18.43
N GLN A 152 -13.95 8.52 -18.11
CA GLN A 152 -15.27 8.49 -18.77
C GLN A 152 -15.22 8.74 -20.28
N PHE A 153 -14.18 9.41 -20.80
CA PHE A 153 -14.06 9.72 -22.23
C PHE A 153 -13.48 8.57 -23.06
N MET A 154 -13.05 7.47 -22.42
CA MET A 154 -12.54 6.29 -23.10
C MET A 154 -13.66 5.33 -23.50
N SER A 155 -13.40 4.45 -24.48
CA SER A 155 -14.34 3.38 -24.84
C SER A 155 -14.56 2.40 -23.67
N PRO A 156 -15.75 1.76 -23.55
CA PRO A 156 -16.06 0.86 -22.43
C PRO A 156 -15.02 -0.26 -22.21
N GLU A 157 -14.45 -0.79 -23.29
CA GLU A 157 -13.40 -1.81 -23.23
C GLU A 157 -12.11 -1.27 -22.61
N LYS A 158 -11.68 -0.08 -23.04
CA LYS A 158 -10.51 0.60 -22.47
C LYS A 158 -10.74 0.99 -21.02
N GLN A 159 -11.94 1.46 -20.67
CA GLN A 159 -12.32 1.76 -19.29
C GLN A 159 -12.12 0.54 -18.38
N LYS A 160 -12.67 -0.63 -18.76
CA LYS A 160 -12.50 -1.87 -17.99
C LYS A 160 -11.04 -2.33 -17.91
N LYS A 161 -10.29 -2.25 -19.01
CA LYS A 161 -8.86 -2.63 -19.05
C LYS A 161 -8.05 -1.77 -18.08
N ILE A 162 -8.18 -0.45 -18.17
CA ILE A 162 -7.46 0.51 -17.33
C ILE A 162 -7.87 0.35 -15.86
N ALA A 163 -9.16 0.21 -15.58
CA ALA A 163 -9.66 0.01 -14.22
C ALA A 163 -9.16 -1.29 -13.57
N ARG A 164 -9.09 -2.39 -14.34
CA ARG A 164 -8.57 -3.69 -13.86
C ARG A 164 -7.09 -3.59 -13.51
N GLU A 165 -6.30 -3.05 -14.43
CA GLU A 165 -4.87 -2.83 -14.17
C GLU A 165 -4.65 -1.91 -12.97
N THR A 166 -5.48 -0.89 -12.82
CA THR A 166 -5.39 0.04 -11.70
C THR A 166 -5.60 -0.65 -10.35
N ILE A 167 -6.61 -1.51 -10.23
CA ILE A 167 -6.90 -2.17 -8.97
C ILE A 167 -5.93 -3.33 -8.67
N GLU A 168 -5.42 -4.01 -9.70
CA GLU A 168 -4.52 -5.16 -9.56
C GLU A 168 -3.04 -4.76 -9.41
N VAL A 169 -2.63 -3.61 -9.96
CA VAL A 169 -1.23 -3.18 -9.99
C VAL A 169 -1.02 -1.86 -9.25
N PHE A 170 -1.68 -0.78 -9.66
CA PHE A 170 -1.37 0.56 -9.16
C PHE A 170 -1.86 0.80 -7.72
N ALA A 171 -3.03 0.31 -7.35
CA ALA A 171 -3.53 0.41 -5.98
C ALA A 171 -2.62 -0.33 -4.98
N PRO A 172 -2.21 -1.60 -5.22
CA PRO A 172 -1.22 -2.26 -4.37
C PRO A 172 0.14 -1.55 -4.31
N LEU A 173 0.61 -0.96 -5.41
CA LEU A 173 1.86 -0.17 -5.42
C LEU A 173 1.73 1.08 -4.54
N ALA A 174 0.62 1.81 -4.65
CA ALA A 174 0.34 2.95 -3.78
C ALA A 174 0.30 2.54 -2.30
N ASP A 175 -0.28 1.38 -1.96
CA ASP A 175 -0.31 0.87 -0.60
C ASP A 175 1.10 0.64 -0.02
N ARG A 176 2.00 0.10 -0.85
CA ARG A 176 3.38 -0.21 -0.46
C ARG A 176 4.25 1.03 -0.29
N LEU A 177 3.95 2.10 -1.02
CA LEU A 177 4.54 3.43 -0.81
C LEU A 177 3.88 4.19 0.34
N ASN A 178 3.05 3.50 1.14
CA ASN A 178 2.28 4.06 2.25
C ASN A 178 1.30 5.17 1.80
N MET A 179 0.99 5.27 0.50
CA MET A 179 0.06 6.23 -0.09
C MET A 179 -1.38 5.71 -0.01
N GLY A 180 -1.86 5.48 1.23
CA GLY A 180 -3.15 4.85 1.49
C GLY A 180 -4.35 5.59 0.90
N ARG A 181 -4.30 6.93 0.85
CA ARG A 181 -5.34 7.76 0.21
C ARG A 181 -5.40 7.53 -1.30
N VAL A 182 -4.25 7.53 -1.95
CA VAL A 182 -4.13 7.28 -3.40
C VAL A 182 -4.65 5.89 -3.73
N ARG A 183 -4.24 4.86 -2.97
CA ARG A 183 -4.79 3.50 -3.10
C ARG A 183 -6.32 3.51 -3.05
N VAL A 184 -6.90 4.13 -2.02
CA VAL A 184 -8.36 4.16 -1.83
C VAL A 184 -9.07 4.87 -2.99
N GLN A 185 -8.51 5.96 -3.51
CA GLN A 185 -9.05 6.65 -4.68
C GLN A 185 -8.99 5.78 -5.93
N LEU A 186 -7.86 5.14 -6.19
CA LEU A 186 -7.68 4.23 -7.32
C LEU A 186 -8.64 3.04 -7.25
N GLU A 187 -8.77 2.42 -6.07
CA GLU A 187 -9.72 1.33 -5.82
C GLU A 187 -11.17 1.75 -6.09
N GLU A 188 -11.58 2.93 -5.59
CA GLU A 188 -12.95 3.42 -5.74
C GLU A 188 -13.28 3.78 -7.20
N LEU A 189 -12.36 4.47 -7.88
CA LEU A 189 -12.49 4.77 -9.31
C LEU A 189 -12.54 3.48 -10.12
N SER A 190 -11.69 2.50 -9.83
CA SER A 190 -11.74 1.19 -10.49
C SER A 190 -13.06 0.46 -10.26
N PHE A 191 -13.57 0.46 -9.03
CA PHE A 191 -14.83 -0.21 -8.70
C PHE A 191 -16.01 0.34 -9.52
N LYS A 192 -16.06 1.66 -9.73
CA LYS A 192 -17.06 2.33 -10.57
C LYS A 192 -17.13 1.76 -11.99
N TYR A 193 -15.99 1.45 -12.61
CA TYR A 193 -15.94 0.95 -14.00
C TYR A 193 -15.99 -0.57 -14.12
N LEU A 194 -15.46 -1.30 -13.13
CA LEU A 194 -15.45 -2.77 -13.14
C LEU A 194 -16.81 -3.36 -12.77
N MET A 195 -17.48 -2.77 -11.78
CA MET A 195 -18.74 -3.28 -11.22
C MET A 195 -19.74 -2.14 -11.00
N PRO A 196 -20.20 -1.47 -12.08
CA PRO A 196 -21.01 -0.26 -11.97
C PRO A 196 -22.31 -0.49 -11.20
N LYS A 197 -22.99 -1.63 -11.38
CA LYS A 197 -24.25 -1.92 -10.66
C LYS A 197 -24.02 -1.98 -9.14
N ASP A 198 -23.00 -2.70 -8.71
CA ASP A 198 -22.64 -2.84 -7.29
C ASP A 198 -22.13 -1.54 -6.69
N PHE A 199 -21.38 -0.75 -7.48
CA PHE A 199 -20.96 0.59 -7.09
C PHE A 199 -22.16 1.50 -6.78
N HIS A 200 -23.13 1.61 -7.70
CA HIS A 200 -24.31 2.46 -7.50
C HIS A 200 -25.17 1.96 -6.34
N ARG A 201 -25.37 0.64 -6.23
CA ARG A 201 -26.11 0.04 -5.10
C ARG A 201 -25.44 0.37 -3.77
N THR A 202 -24.14 0.15 -3.66
CA THR A 202 -23.37 0.38 -2.42
C THR A 202 -23.36 1.86 -2.07
N LYS A 203 -23.19 2.74 -3.07
CA LYS A 203 -23.22 4.19 -2.87
C LYS A 203 -24.59 4.66 -2.36
N SER A 204 -25.69 4.21 -2.95
CA SER A 204 -27.04 4.55 -2.46
C SER A 204 -27.30 4.08 -1.03
N LEU A 205 -26.82 2.89 -0.68
CA LEU A 205 -26.90 2.37 0.70
C LEU A 205 -26.08 3.23 1.67
N MET A 206 -24.86 3.60 1.26
CA MET A 206 -23.98 4.49 2.01
C MET A 206 -24.65 5.85 2.25
N ASP A 207 -25.13 6.51 1.21
CA ASP A 207 -25.74 7.85 1.28
C ASP A 207 -26.98 7.86 2.19
N SER A 208 -27.82 6.83 2.09
CA SER A 208 -28.98 6.64 2.99
C SER A 208 -28.57 6.50 4.45
N ARG A 209 -27.53 5.71 4.73
CA ARG A 209 -27.00 5.51 6.09
C ARG A 209 -26.34 6.79 6.62
N LEU A 210 -25.57 7.51 5.81
CA LEU A 210 -24.96 8.80 6.16
C LEU A 210 -26.04 9.81 6.57
N LYS A 211 -27.10 9.95 5.76
CA LYS A 211 -28.21 10.87 6.04
C LYS A 211 -28.92 10.55 7.36
N LYS A 212 -29.09 9.27 7.71
CA LYS A 212 -29.66 8.82 8.99
C LYS A 212 -28.73 9.09 10.18
N SER A 213 -27.43 8.96 9.99
CA SER A 213 -26.43 9.09 11.04
C SER A 213 -25.94 10.52 11.27
N GLN A 214 -26.12 11.43 10.31
CA GLN A 214 -25.60 12.81 10.36
C GLN A 214 -25.98 13.55 11.65
N ARG A 215 -27.28 13.67 11.94
CA ARG A 215 -27.77 14.40 13.14
C ARG A 215 -27.25 13.78 14.44
N LYS A 216 -27.10 12.46 14.47
CA LYS A 216 -26.63 11.70 15.63
C LYS A 216 -25.15 11.96 15.87
N LEU A 217 -24.35 11.91 14.81
CA LEU A 217 -22.92 12.20 14.86
C LEU A 217 -22.62 13.66 15.16
N ASP A 218 -23.42 14.61 14.63
CA ASP A 218 -23.24 16.03 14.93
C ASP A 218 -23.44 16.31 16.43
N ARG A 219 -24.35 15.57 17.09
CA ARG A 219 -24.53 15.64 18.54
C ARG A 219 -23.31 15.12 19.28
N VAL A 220 -22.84 13.91 18.95
CA VAL A 220 -21.64 13.31 19.56
C VAL A 220 -20.41 14.21 19.35
N ARG A 221 -20.27 14.78 18.14
CA ARG A 221 -19.20 15.72 17.82
C ARG A 221 -19.22 16.93 18.75
N ARG A 222 -20.38 17.57 18.93
CA ARG A 222 -20.51 18.74 19.82
C ARG A 222 -20.24 18.41 21.29
N GLU A 223 -20.72 17.25 21.75
CA GLU A 223 -20.48 16.79 23.13
C GLU A 223 -18.97 16.59 23.38
N VAL A 224 -18.28 15.91 22.46
CA VAL A 224 -16.82 15.71 22.54
C VAL A 224 -16.07 17.03 22.40
N GLU A 225 -16.46 17.89 21.46
CA GLU A 225 -15.84 19.22 21.29
C GLU A 225 -15.94 20.08 22.55
N ALA A 226 -17.09 20.06 23.22
CA ALA A 226 -17.29 20.79 24.48
C ALA A 226 -16.37 20.24 25.57
N ARG A 227 -16.36 18.92 25.78
CA ARG A 227 -15.53 18.28 26.81
C ARG A 227 -14.04 18.52 26.59
N LEU A 228 -13.56 18.39 25.35
CA LEU A 228 -12.14 18.64 25.04
C LEU A 228 -11.74 20.11 25.23
N LYS A 229 -12.66 21.06 25.00
CA LYS A 229 -12.44 22.49 25.26
C LYS A 229 -12.42 22.83 26.75
N GLU A 230 -13.24 22.17 27.57
CA GLU A 230 -13.22 22.31 29.03
C GLU A 230 -11.86 21.90 29.61
N GLU A 231 -11.27 20.84 29.06
CA GLU A 231 -9.91 20.37 29.38
C GLU A 231 -8.80 21.24 28.75
N LYS A 232 -9.18 22.33 28.06
CA LYS A 232 -8.26 23.29 27.41
C LYS A 232 -7.32 22.65 26.38
N LEU A 233 -7.76 21.59 25.72
CA LEU A 233 -6.96 20.90 24.71
C LEU A 233 -7.04 21.60 23.35
N VAL A 234 -5.91 21.65 22.66
CA VAL A 234 -5.84 22.08 21.26
C VAL A 234 -6.05 20.86 20.38
N PHE A 235 -7.11 20.89 19.55
CA PHE A 235 -7.44 19.79 18.66
C PHE A 235 -8.17 20.27 17.41
N GLN A 236 -8.13 19.45 16.37
CA GLN A 236 -9.02 19.54 15.21
C GLN A 236 -9.85 18.25 15.16
N MET A 237 -11.15 18.36 14.91
CA MET A 237 -12.00 17.20 14.75
C MET A 237 -12.71 17.24 13.40
N ASP A 238 -12.67 16.13 12.65
CA ASP A 238 -13.39 15.96 11.38
C ASP A 238 -14.17 14.64 11.32
N GLY A 239 -15.08 14.54 10.36
CA GLY A 239 -15.79 13.31 10.05
C GLY A 239 -15.11 12.57 8.91
N ARG A 240 -14.73 11.32 9.13
CA ARG A 240 -14.21 10.41 8.12
C ARG A 240 -15.28 9.44 7.68
N VAL A 241 -15.61 9.44 6.39
CA VAL A 241 -16.45 8.43 5.75
C VAL A 241 -15.59 7.38 5.08
N LYS A 242 -15.98 6.11 5.21
CA LYS A 242 -15.34 4.99 4.51
C LYS A 242 -15.62 5.06 3.00
N SER A 243 -14.66 4.68 2.16
CA SER A 243 -14.88 4.63 0.70
C SER A 243 -15.94 3.61 0.29
N VAL A 244 -16.59 3.84 -0.85
CA VAL A 244 -17.65 2.98 -1.40
C VAL A 244 -17.12 1.55 -1.59
N TYR A 245 -15.91 1.42 -2.14
CA TYR A 245 -15.31 0.11 -2.35
C TYR A 245 -14.97 -0.61 -1.03
N SER A 246 -14.51 0.12 -0.02
CA SER A 246 -14.23 -0.48 1.28
C SER A 246 -15.50 -0.89 2.02
N LEU A 247 -16.61 -0.17 1.81
CA LEU A 247 -17.93 -0.57 2.29
C LEU A 247 -18.41 -1.84 1.56
N PHE A 248 -18.30 -1.88 0.24
CA PHE A 248 -18.63 -3.06 -0.56
C PHE A 248 -17.92 -4.32 -0.04
N LYS A 249 -16.58 -4.25 0.15
CA LYS A 249 -15.78 -5.35 0.71
C LYS A 249 -16.24 -5.78 2.12
N LYS A 250 -16.84 -4.87 2.91
CA LYS A 250 -17.35 -5.20 4.25
C LYS A 250 -18.75 -5.77 4.22
N LEU A 251 -19.63 -5.25 3.35
CA LEU A 251 -20.97 -5.79 3.16
C LEU A 251 -20.91 -7.25 2.72
N ASP A 252 -19.94 -7.62 1.88
CA ASP A 252 -19.73 -9.01 1.48
C ASP A 252 -19.45 -9.95 2.67
N LYS A 253 -18.77 -9.45 3.72
CA LYS A 253 -18.42 -10.23 4.92
C LYS A 253 -19.52 -10.22 5.99
N VAL A 254 -20.18 -9.07 6.18
CA VAL A 254 -21.10 -8.81 7.30
C VAL A 254 -22.56 -9.00 6.91
N GLY A 255 -22.89 -8.89 5.62
CA GLY A 255 -24.23 -9.01 5.04
C GLY A 255 -25.13 -7.80 5.27
N ASP A 256 -25.03 -7.14 6.42
CA ASP A 256 -25.91 -6.05 6.84
C ASP A 256 -25.12 -4.76 7.14
N ILE A 257 -25.54 -3.65 6.52
CA ILE A 257 -24.95 -2.32 6.71
C ILE A 257 -25.14 -1.80 8.13
N ASP A 258 -26.22 -2.19 8.82
CA ASP A 258 -26.51 -1.70 10.17
C ASP A 258 -25.55 -2.26 11.22
N LYS A 259 -24.89 -3.38 10.90
CA LYS A 259 -23.81 -4.00 11.70
C LYS A 259 -22.42 -3.41 11.39
N ILE A 260 -22.30 -2.51 10.41
CA ILE A 260 -21.04 -1.84 10.06
C ILE A 260 -20.99 -0.51 10.80
N TYR A 261 -20.45 -0.55 12.02
CA TYR A 261 -20.32 0.63 12.88
C TYR A 261 -19.23 1.62 12.41
N ASP A 262 -18.19 1.11 11.72
CA ASP A 262 -17.05 1.90 11.25
C ASP A 262 -17.24 2.56 9.87
N LEU A 263 -18.50 2.70 9.44
CA LEU A 263 -18.81 3.42 8.21
C LEU A 263 -18.43 4.90 8.32
N ILE A 264 -18.65 5.47 9.51
CA ILE A 264 -18.36 6.86 9.83
C ILE A 264 -17.55 6.87 11.12
N ALA A 265 -16.40 7.55 11.08
CA ALA A 265 -15.55 7.75 12.23
C ALA A 265 -15.36 9.25 12.49
N LEU A 266 -15.23 9.63 13.75
CA LEU A 266 -14.77 10.96 14.13
C LEU A 266 -13.25 10.91 14.31
N ARG A 267 -12.55 11.78 13.60
CA ARG A 267 -11.10 11.88 13.67
C ARG A 267 -10.73 13.06 14.54
N VAL A 268 -9.88 12.83 15.53
CA VAL A 268 -9.32 13.88 16.39
C VAL A 268 -7.82 13.98 16.10
N ILE A 269 -7.40 15.16 15.67
CA ILE A 269 -6.01 15.49 15.38
C ILE A 269 -5.50 16.40 16.49
N VAL A 270 -4.40 16.00 17.11
CA VAL A 270 -3.77 16.68 18.25
C VAL A 270 -2.32 17.05 17.92
N ASP A 271 -1.70 17.88 18.76
CA ASP A 271 -0.31 18.30 18.55
C ASP A 271 0.71 17.23 18.92
N ASP A 272 0.49 16.51 20.04
CA ASP A 272 1.42 15.51 20.55
C ASP A 272 0.73 14.21 20.97
N LEU A 273 1.53 13.16 21.15
CA LEU A 273 1.05 11.82 21.46
C LEU A 273 0.45 11.71 22.87
N SER A 274 1.00 12.43 23.85
CA SER A 274 0.49 12.43 25.23
C SER A 274 -0.94 12.95 25.26
N THR A 275 -1.20 14.05 24.55
CA THR A 275 -2.55 14.58 24.34
C THR A 275 -3.44 13.56 23.63
N GLY A 276 -2.91 12.78 22.69
CA GLY A 276 -3.66 11.70 22.03
C GLY A 276 -4.20 10.63 22.98
N TYR A 277 -3.38 10.16 23.93
CA TYR A 277 -3.82 9.22 24.96
C TYR A 277 -4.73 9.88 26.01
N LEU A 278 -4.55 11.16 26.31
CA LEU A 278 -5.47 11.90 27.17
C LEU A 278 -6.86 11.98 26.54
N VAL A 279 -6.95 12.31 25.25
CA VAL A 279 -8.21 12.30 24.49
C VAL A 279 -8.85 10.91 24.52
N LEU A 280 -8.06 9.84 24.37
CA LEU A 280 -8.57 8.47 24.48
C LEU A 280 -9.22 8.22 25.85
N GLY A 281 -8.55 8.63 26.93
CA GLY A 281 -9.08 8.55 28.29
C GLY A 281 -10.37 9.35 28.48
N ILE A 282 -10.42 10.59 27.99
CA ILE A 282 -11.63 11.43 28.04
C ILE A 282 -12.79 10.76 27.31
N LEU A 283 -12.56 10.18 26.12
CA LEU A 283 -13.60 9.47 25.39
C LEU A 283 -14.12 8.25 26.13
N HIS A 284 -13.27 7.52 26.86
CA HIS A 284 -13.65 6.36 27.66
C HIS A 284 -14.32 6.71 28.99
N ASP A 285 -14.08 7.92 29.49
CA ASP A 285 -14.82 8.50 30.62
C ASP A 285 -16.23 8.93 30.19
N MET A 286 -16.34 9.58 29.01
CA MET A 286 -17.63 10.02 28.46
C MET A 286 -18.53 8.85 28.01
N TYR A 287 -17.94 7.82 27.41
CA TYR A 287 -18.66 6.78 26.69
C TYR A 287 -18.11 5.39 27.00
N GLN A 288 -18.99 4.38 26.98
CA GLN A 288 -18.59 3.00 27.27
C GLN A 288 -17.73 2.43 26.13
N PRO A 289 -16.46 2.04 26.37
CA PRO A 289 -15.61 1.49 25.31
C PRO A 289 -15.97 0.04 24.98
N MET A 290 -15.90 -0.30 23.68
CA MET A 290 -15.95 -1.68 23.22
C MET A 290 -14.53 -2.25 23.17
N TYR A 291 -14.11 -2.96 24.22
CA TYR A 291 -12.71 -3.37 24.43
C TYR A 291 -12.06 -4.09 23.23
N GLU A 292 -12.77 -5.01 22.56
CA GLU A 292 -12.27 -5.74 21.37
C GLU A 292 -12.01 -4.83 20.15
N ARG A 293 -12.46 -3.58 20.21
CA ARG A 293 -12.37 -2.58 19.14
C ARG A 293 -11.47 -1.41 19.50
N ILE A 294 -10.67 -1.54 20.56
CA ILE A 294 -9.57 -0.62 20.88
C ILE A 294 -8.33 -1.13 20.14
N LYS A 295 -7.70 -0.28 19.33
CA LYS A 295 -6.49 -0.62 18.59
C LYS A 295 -5.49 0.50 18.70
N ASP A 296 -4.35 0.20 19.29
CA ASP A 296 -3.24 1.11 19.39
C ASP A 296 -2.25 0.89 18.24
N TYR A 297 -2.51 1.55 17.11
CA TYR A 297 -1.56 1.54 15.99
C TYR A 297 -0.40 2.51 16.19
N VAL A 298 -0.32 3.24 17.31
CA VAL A 298 0.88 4.02 17.63
C VAL A 298 1.95 3.08 18.18
N ALA A 299 1.59 2.25 19.17
CA ALA A 299 2.46 1.24 19.75
C ALA A 299 2.73 0.09 18.78
N ASN A 300 1.74 -0.30 17.98
CA ASN A 300 1.86 -1.36 16.97
C ASN A 300 1.45 -0.84 15.58
N PRO A 301 2.32 -0.07 14.90
CA PRO A 301 2.05 0.45 13.58
C PRO A 301 1.68 -0.65 12.59
N LYS A 302 0.84 -0.30 11.61
CA LYS A 302 0.55 -1.24 10.51
C LYS A 302 1.81 -1.47 9.65
N PRO A 303 1.86 -2.54 8.84
CA PRO A 303 2.98 -2.79 7.94
C PRO A 303 3.31 -1.63 6.98
N ASN A 304 2.34 -0.76 6.69
CA ASN A 304 2.50 0.43 5.86
C ASN A 304 2.83 1.70 6.67
N GLY A 305 3.38 1.54 7.88
CA GLY A 305 3.73 2.63 8.80
C GLY A 305 2.55 3.41 9.37
N TYR A 306 1.30 3.06 9.07
CA TYR A 306 0.14 3.81 9.56
C TYR A 306 0.03 3.78 11.08
N GLN A 307 -0.09 4.97 11.68
CA GLN A 307 -0.23 5.19 13.12
C GLN A 307 -1.49 6.00 13.45
N SER A 308 -2.23 5.55 14.46
CA SER A 308 -3.40 6.21 15.07
C SER A 308 -3.96 5.33 16.20
N LEU A 309 -4.54 5.95 17.23
CA LEU A 309 -5.36 5.24 18.21
C LEU A 309 -6.77 5.11 17.67
N HIS A 310 -7.29 3.89 17.59
CA HIS A 310 -8.67 3.63 17.18
C HIS A 310 -9.44 3.13 18.38
N THR A 311 -10.63 3.68 18.62
CA THR A 311 -11.53 3.16 19.64
C THR A 311 -12.96 3.21 19.14
N THR A 312 -13.74 2.17 19.41
CA THR A 312 -15.19 2.19 19.21
C THR A 312 -15.87 2.28 20.56
N VAL A 313 -16.77 3.24 20.72
CA VAL A 313 -17.49 3.50 21.96
C VAL A 313 -18.99 3.47 21.74
N GLN A 314 -19.74 3.16 22.79
CA GLN A 314 -21.20 3.25 22.82
C GLN A 314 -21.62 4.44 23.69
N THR A 315 -22.39 5.36 23.10
CA THR A 315 -22.93 6.51 23.84
C THR A 315 -24.10 6.09 24.73
N PRO A 316 -24.47 6.88 25.75
CA PRO A 316 -25.64 6.62 26.59
C PRO A 316 -26.96 6.47 25.80
N SER A 317 -27.04 7.09 24.62
CA SER A 317 -28.17 6.97 23.70
C SER A 317 -28.16 5.67 22.85
N GLY A 318 -27.21 4.77 23.12
CA GLY A 318 -27.05 3.49 22.42
C GLY A 318 -26.34 3.58 21.07
N GLN A 319 -25.81 4.75 20.69
CA GLN A 319 -25.13 4.92 19.40
C GLN A 319 -23.70 4.40 19.48
N ILE A 320 -23.26 3.69 18.44
CA ILE A 320 -21.89 3.19 18.34
C ILE A 320 -21.11 4.11 17.40
N VAL A 321 -19.98 4.64 17.88
CA VAL A 321 -19.14 5.59 17.15
C VAL A 321 -17.68 5.14 17.21
N GLU A 322 -17.00 5.15 16.06
CA GLU A 322 -15.55 4.96 16.01
C GLU A 322 -14.85 6.31 16.08
N PHE A 323 -13.83 6.42 16.93
CA PHE A 323 -12.91 7.54 17.01
C PHE A 323 -11.53 7.13 16.52
N GLN A 324 -10.88 8.04 15.79
CA GLN A 324 -9.49 7.91 15.32
C GLN A 324 -8.69 9.09 15.84
N ILE A 325 -7.78 8.85 16.76
CA ILE A 325 -6.97 9.89 17.39
C ILE A 325 -5.55 9.78 16.86
N ARG A 326 -4.93 10.90 16.48
CA ARG A 326 -3.56 10.92 15.97
C ARG A 326 -2.96 12.31 16.04
N THR A 327 -1.64 12.40 15.99
CA THR A 327 -0.95 13.69 15.89
C THR A 327 -1.07 14.30 14.49
N LYS A 328 -0.74 15.58 14.34
CA LYS A 328 -0.61 16.24 13.02
C LYS A 328 0.37 15.50 12.11
N GLU A 329 1.51 15.08 12.64
CA GLU A 329 2.53 14.33 11.90
C GLU A 329 2.01 12.96 11.44
N MET A 330 1.37 12.19 12.33
CA MET A 330 0.73 10.92 11.98
C MET A 330 -0.41 11.11 10.97
N HIS A 331 -1.13 12.23 11.05
CA HIS A 331 -2.16 12.57 10.08
C HIS A 331 -1.55 12.81 8.70
N GLU A 332 -0.52 13.64 8.63
CA GLU A 332 0.18 13.96 7.38
C GLU A 332 0.79 12.71 6.74
N TYR A 333 1.46 11.87 7.54
CA TYR A 333 2.00 10.60 7.09
C TYR A 333 0.90 9.68 6.54
N ALA A 334 -0.25 9.60 7.20
CA ALA A 334 -1.35 8.75 6.74
C ALA A 334 -2.07 9.27 5.48
N GLU A 335 -2.03 10.58 5.22
CA GLU A 335 -2.66 11.17 4.03
C GLU A 335 -1.72 11.17 2.82
N ARG A 336 -0.43 11.48 3.02
CA ARG A 336 0.56 11.66 1.94
C ARG A 336 1.55 10.48 1.79
N GLY A 337 1.68 9.61 2.78
CA GLY A 337 2.58 8.44 2.72
C GLY A 337 4.06 8.83 2.63
N LEU A 338 4.83 8.09 1.83
CA LEU A 338 6.25 8.37 1.58
C LEU A 338 6.51 9.80 1.07
N ALA A 339 5.56 10.40 0.34
CA ALA A 339 5.71 11.75 -0.19
C ALA A 339 5.89 12.81 0.94
N ALA A 340 5.25 12.61 2.10
CA ALA A 340 5.49 13.47 3.27
C ALA A 340 6.88 13.33 3.88
N SER A 341 7.54 12.18 3.72
CA SER A 341 8.89 11.94 4.28
C SER A 341 10.01 12.62 3.49
N PHE A 342 9.77 12.96 2.22
CA PHE A 342 10.73 13.73 1.41
C PHE A 342 10.85 15.17 1.89
N HIS A 343 9.73 15.82 2.24
CA HIS A 343 9.73 17.16 2.86
C HIS A 343 10.44 17.19 4.23
N TYR A 344 10.35 16.12 5.03
CA TYR A 344 10.93 16.11 6.39
C TYR A 344 12.46 15.96 6.42
N ASN A 345 13.07 15.59 5.28
CA ASN A 345 14.49 15.24 5.19
C ASN A 345 15.24 16.02 4.10
N GLU A 346 14.69 17.17 3.66
CA GLU A 346 15.25 18.06 2.63
C GLU A 346 16.72 18.44 2.84
N GLN A 347 17.25 18.34 4.06
CA GLN A 347 18.65 18.67 4.34
C GLN A 347 19.62 17.47 4.42
N LYS A 348 19.13 16.22 4.37
CA LYS A 348 20.02 15.04 4.51
C LYS A 348 19.80 13.95 3.46
N LEU A 349 18.62 13.87 2.85
CA LEU A 349 18.39 12.86 1.82
C LEU A 349 18.99 13.26 0.46
N THR A 350 18.92 14.53 0.07
CA THR A 350 19.31 14.95 -1.30
C THR A 350 20.77 14.63 -1.62
N ASP A 351 21.71 14.91 -0.71
CA ASP A 351 23.14 14.59 -0.91
C ASP A 351 23.52 13.13 -0.64
N ALA A 352 22.80 12.45 0.26
CA ALA A 352 23.05 11.05 0.62
C ALA A 352 22.44 10.07 -0.42
N TYR A 353 21.30 10.44 -0.99
CA TYR A 353 20.61 9.76 -2.08
C TYR A 353 21.38 9.94 -3.39
N LYS A 354 21.85 11.17 -3.71
CA LYS A 354 22.76 11.47 -4.84
C LYS A 354 24.09 10.69 -4.81
N LYS A 355 24.54 10.20 -3.64
CA LYS A 355 25.81 9.48 -3.47
C LYS A 355 25.67 7.98 -3.18
N GLY A 356 24.46 7.40 -3.30
CA GLY A 356 24.23 5.97 -3.07
C GLY A 356 24.51 5.50 -1.64
N ARG A 357 24.59 6.43 -0.67
CA ARG A 357 24.80 6.13 0.75
C ARG A 357 23.56 6.53 1.52
N MET A 358 22.51 5.72 1.42
CA MET A 358 21.32 5.92 2.24
C MET A 358 21.70 5.83 3.73
N GLY A 359 21.48 6.94 4.46
CA GLY A 359 21.19 6.86 5.89
C GLY A 359 19.96 5.97 6.11
N ALA A 360 19.84 5.37 7.29
CA ALA A 360 18.84 4.35 7.59
C ALA A 360 17.41 4.79 7.18
N MET A 361 16.92 4.25 6.06
CA MET A 361 15.51 4.35 5.68
C MET A 361 14.66 3.71 6.79
N PRO A 362 13.46 4.25 7.08
CA PRO A 362 12.46 3.58 7.90
C PRO A 362 12.33 2.10 7.53
N ALA A 363 12.23 1.21 8.52
CA ALA A 363 12.27 -0.24 8.33
C ALA A 363 11.15 -0.76 7.39
N ASP A 364 10.05 -0.02 7.29
CA ASP A 364 8.91 -0.25 6.41
C ASP A 364 9.18 0.07 4.93
N LEU A 365 10.29 0.73 4.60
CA LEU A 365 10.76 0.99 3.23
C LEU A 365 11.93 0.09 2.81
N SER A 366 12.32 -0.86 3.65
CA SER A 366 13.36 -1.86 3.34
C SER A 366 13.11 -2.62 2.03
N TRP A 367 11.84 -2.77 1.63
CA TRP A 367 11.47 -3.38 0.35
C TRP A 367 11.89 -2.55 -0.87
N ILE A 368 12.01 -1.22 -0.74
CA ILE A 368 12.55 -0.34 -1.78
C ILE A 368 14.04 -0.65 -1.96
N ARG A 369 14.78 -0.79 -0.86
CA ARG A 369 16.19 -1.20 -0.92
C ARG A 369 16.35 -2.60 -1.54
N GLU A 370 15.51 -3.56 -1.16
CA GLU A 370 15.51 -4.89 -1.82
C GLU A 370 15.18 -4.78 -3.33
N LEU A 371 14.35 -3.82 -3.71
CA LEU A 371 14.02 -3.49 -5.10
C LEU A 371 15.22 -2.92 -5.86
N GLN A 372 15.93 -1.97 -5.25
CA GLN A 372 17.11 -1.35 -5.82
C GLN A 372 18.26 -2.36 -5.94
N GLU A 373 18.47 -3.19 -4.92
CA GLU A 373 19.44 -4.29 -4.95
C GLU A 373 19.12 -5.30 -6.06
N ALA A 374 17.84 -5.63 -6.25
CA ALA A 374 17.38 -6.48 -7.35
C ALA A 374 17.60 -5.86 -8.73
N ALA A 375 17.32 -4.56 -8.88
CA ALA A 375 17.52 -3.84 -10.14
C ALA A 375 19.01 -3.71 -10.49
N ALA A 376 19.87 -3.42 -9.51
CA ALA A 376 21.32 -3.38 -9.69
C ALA A 376 21.87 -4.72 -10.17
N LEU A 377 21.43 -5.84 -9.55
CA LEU A 377 21.82 -7.18 -9.99
C LEU A 377 21.36 -7.52 -11.41
N ALA A 378 20.19 -7.02 -11.82
CA ALA A 378 19.67 -7.20 -13.18
C ALA A 378 20.44 -6.37 -14.21
N GLY A 379 20.82 -5.13 -13.87
CA GLY A 379 21.67 -4.27 -14.71
C GLY A 379 23.07 -4.85 -14.95
N GLU A 380 23.60 -5.61 -13.99
CA GLU A 380 24.89 -6.33 -14.10
C GLU A 380 24.82 -7.64 -14.90
N GLY A 381 23.65 -8.03 -15.44
CA GLY A 381 23.49 -9.27 -16.21
C GLY A 381 23.57 -10.56 -15.37
N LYS A 382 23.50 -10.46 -14.03
CA LYS A 382 23.49 -11.62 -13.12
C LYS A 382 22.11 -12.27 -13.10
N ARG A 383 22.06 -13.61 -12.96
CA ARG A 383 20.79 -14.36 -12.84
C ARG A 383 20.05 -13.93 -11.57
N PHE A 384 18.93 -13.26 -11.77
CA PHE A 384 18.00 -12.85 -10.72
C PHE A 384 16.79 -13.79 -10.66
N ASP A 385 16.43 -14.28 -9.47
CA ASP A 385 15.23 -15.10 -9.28
C ASP A 385 13.98 -14.21 -9.18
N SER A 386 13.44 -13.88 -10.35
CA SER A 386 12.23 -13.05 -10.51
C SER A 386 11.00 -13.63 -9.81
N ASN A 387 10.95 -14.94 -9.57
CA ASN A 387 9.84 -15.59 -8.85
C ASN A 387 9.94 -15.33 -7.34
N LYS A 388 11.14 -15.47 -6.74
CA LYS A 388 11.36 -15.19 -5.32
C LYS A 388 11.09 -13.73 -4.96
N PHE A 389 11.47 -12.83 -5.86
CA PHE A 389 11.22 -11.40 -5.72
C PHE A 389 9.75 -11.02 -5.93
N ARG A 390 9.08 -11.58 -6.95
CA ARG A 390 7.61 -11.42 -7.11
C ARG A 390 6.84 -11.94 -5.91
N MET A 391 7.23 -13.07 -5.33
CA MET A 391 6.62 -13.58 -4.10
C MET A 391 6.78 -12.61 -2.92
N LYS A 392 7.84 -11.80 -2.89
CA LYS A 392 7.99 -10.72 -1.90
C LYS A 392 7.21 -9.45 -2.29
N LEU A 393 7.12 -9.11 -3.58
CA LEU A 393 6.59 -7.83 -4.10
C LEU A 393 5.15 -7.79 -4.57
N PHE A 394 4.56 -8.91 -4.94
CA PHE A 394 3.17 -9.00 -5.43
C PHE A 394 2.41 -10.14 -4.77
N SER A 395 2.89 -10.66 -3.63
CA SER A 395 2.09 -11.58 -2.85
C SER A 395 0.76 -10.89 -2.55
N ASP A 396 -0.32 -11.35 -3.18
CA ASP A 396 -1.66 -11.33 -2.61
C ASP A 396 -1.49 -11.85 -1.19
N ARG A 397 -1.33 -10.95 -0.21
CA ARG A 397 -1.16 -11.40 1.17
C ARG A 397 -2.54 -11.72 1.69
N ILE A 398 -2.70 -12.95 2.14
CA ILE A 398 -3.83 -13.30 2.98
C ILE A 398 -3.43 -12.94 4.41
N PHE A 399 -4.37 -12.35 5.14
CA PHE A 399 -4.21 -12.07 6.55
C PHE A 399 -5.03 -13.10 7.30
N VAL A 400 -4.38 -13.86 8.16
CA VAL A 400 -5.00 -14.92 8.97
C VAL A 400 -4.84 -14.58 10.44
N TYR A 401 -5.72 -15.09 11.29
CA TYR A 401 -5.80 -14.73 12.70
C TYR A 401 -5.38 -15.89 13.59
N SER A 402 -4.75 -15.59 14.73
CA SER A 402 -4.68 -16.53 15.85
C SER A 402 -6.04 -16.57 16.57
N PRO A 403 -6.33 -17.60 17.39
CA PRO A 403 -7.52 -17.62 18.24
C PRO A 403 -7.58 -16.46 19.25
N LYS A 404 -6.43 -15.81 19.51
CA LYS A 404 -6.30 -14.63 20.38
C LYS A 404 -6.50 -13.31 19.62
N GLY A 405 -6.65 -13.35 18.29
CA GLY A 405 -6.87 -12.19 17.44
C GLY A 405 -5.61 -11.59 16.82
N ASP A 406 -4.43 -12.17 17.04
CA ASP A 406 -3.18 -11.71 16.42
C ASP A 406 -3.24 -11.92 14.90
N ILE A 407 -2.72 -10.96 14.14
CA ILE A 407 -2.79 -10.98 12.68
C ILE A 407 -1.46 -11.45 12.11
N TYR A 408 -1.51 -12.48 11.27
CA TYR A 408 -0.35 -13.00 10.55
C TYR A 408 -0.52 -12.82 9.05
N ASP A 409 0.55 -12.36 8.41
CA ASP A 409 0.62 -12.14 6.98
C ASP A 409 1.26 -13.35 6.29
N LEU A 410 0.56 -13.91 5.31
CA LEU A 410 1.03 -15.07 4.53
C LEU A 410 0.77 -14.86 3.04
N PRO A 411 1.55 -15.47 2.14
CA PRO A 411 1.26 -15.42 0.72
C PRO A 411 -0.05 -16.19 0.41
N ARG A 412 -0.82 -15.72 -0.57
CA ARG A 412 -2.01 -16.43 -1.06
C ARG A 412 -1.63 -17.84 -1.50
N GLY A 413 -2.46 -18.80 -1.09
CA GLY A 413 -2.22 -20.22 -1.30
C GLY A 413 -1.39 -20.88 -0.19
N ALA A 414 -0.89 -20.13 0.80
CA ALA A 414 -0.20 -20.70 1.96
C ALA A 414 -0.99 -21.83 2.63
N PHE A 415 -0.27 -22.82 3.13
CA PHE A 415 -0.85 -23.93 3.89
C PHE A 415 -0.84 -23.63 5.40
N PRO A 416 -1.62 -24.35 6.22
CA PRO A 416 -1.57 -24.24 7.68
C PRO A 416 -0.17 -24.45 8.26
N LEU A 417 0.68 -25.24 7.62
CA LEU A 417 2.08 -25.41 8.03
C LEU A 417 2.90 -24.12 7.86
N ASP A 418 2.68 -23.34 6.78
CA ASP A 418 3.35 -22.04 6.62
C ASP A 418 3.02 -21.11 7.80
N TYR A 419 1.77 -21.14 8.28
CA TYR A 419 1.35 -20.43 9.49
C TYR A 419 2.04 -20.95 10.76
N ALA A 420 2.10 -22.27 10.96
CA ALA A 420 2.77 -22.84 12.14
C ALA A 420 4.25 -22.45 12.21
N TYR A 421 4.97 -22.52 11.08
CA TYR A 421 6.38 -22.10 10.99
C TYR A 421 6.55 -20.59 11.16
N ARG A 422 5.53 -19.80 10.84
CA ARG A 422 5.52 -18.35 11.08
C ARG A 422 5.38 -18.01 12.56
N ILE A 423 4.58 -18.78 13.32
CA ILE A 423 4.46 -18.62 14.78
C ILE A 423 5.76 -19.01 15.47
N HIS A 424 6.17 -20.29 15.35
CA HIS A 424 7.40 -20.78 15.96
C HIS A 424 7.81 -22.12 15.34
N SER A 425 9.11 -22.33 15.14
CA SER A 425 9.62 -23.57 14.54
C SER A 425 9.30 -24.81 15.38
N ASP A 426 9.29 -24.71 16.71
CA ASP A 426 8.96 -25.84 17.59
C ASP A 426 7.46 -26.18 17.60
N ILE A 427 6.59 -25.17 17.45
CA ILE A 427 5.14 -25.39 17.32
C ILE A 427 4.87 -26.12 16.00
N ALA A 428 5.53 -25.69 14.92
CA ALA A 428 5.45 -26.37 13.63
C ALA A 428 5.98 -27.80 13.70
N ALA A 429 7.09 -28.03 14.41
CA ALA A 429 7.69 -29.36 14.52
C ALA A 429 6.74 -30.38 15.18
N HIS A 430 5.98 -29.93 16.17
CA HIS A 430 5.04 -30.76 16.91
C HIS A 430 3.61 -30.65 16.38
N ALA A 431 3.38 -30.06 15.20
CA ALA A 431 2.05 -29.90 14.64
C ALA A 431 1.42 -31.27 14.32
N SER A 432 0.29 -31.57 14.95
CA SER A 432 -0.49 -32.80 14.76
C SER A 432 -1.77 -32.57 13.96
N GLY A 433 -2.27 -31.34 13.91
CA GLY A 433 -3.46 -30.96 13.15
C GLY A 433 -3.75 -29.47 13.19
N PHE A 434 -4.76 -29.04 12.44
CA PHE A 434 -5.17 -27.64 12.35
C PHE A 434 -6.68 -27.51 12.45
N LYS A 435 -7.16 -26.58 13.28
CA LYS A 435 -8.53 -26.09 13.22
C LYS A 435 -8.54 -24.72 12.56
N ILE A 436 -9.40 -24.56 11.58
CA ILE A 436 -9.57 -23.31 10.82
C ILE A 436 -11.02 -22.88 10.99
N ASN A 437 -11.24 -21.68 11.53
CA ASN A 437 -12.56 -21.16 11.92
C ASN A 437 -13.34 -22.15 12.81
N GLY A 438 -12.63 -22.80 13.76
CA GLY A 438 -13.20 -23.78 14.69
C GLY A 438 -13.38 -25.20 14.14
N VAL A 439 -13.13 -25.44 12.85
CA VAL A 439 -13.36 -26.74 12.20
C VAL A 439 -12.03 -27.39 11.80
N MET A 440 -11.88 -28.70 12.03
CA MET A 440 -10.70 -29.46 11.61
C MET A 440 -10.54 -29.41 10.08
N LYS A 441 -9.34 -29.04 9.62
CA LYS A 441 -8.99 -29.00 8.20
C LYS A 441 -7.71 -29.79 7.93
N PRO A 442 -7.56 -30.39 6.73
CA PRO A 442 -6.35 -31.12 6.37
C PRO A 442 -5.16 -30.17 6.19
N PHE A 443 -3.94 -30.71 6.26
CA PHE A 443 -2.69 -29.97 6.03
C PHE A 443 -2.60 -29.40 4.60
N THR A 444 -3.33 -29.99 3.64
CA THR A 444 -3.45 -29.57 2.23
C THR A 444 -4.44 -28.42 2.02
N TYR A 445 -5.12 -27.96 3.07
CA TYR A 445 -6.04 -26.84 2.95
C TYR A 445 -5.27 -25.57 2.56
N HIS A 446 -5.77 -24.82 1.58
CA HIS A 446 -5.20 -23.53 1.22
C HIS A 446 -5.87 -22.44 2.05
N LEU A 447 -5.06 -21.73 2.84
CA LEU A 447 -5.53 -20.66 3.71
C LEU A 447 -6.16 -19.52 2.90
N ARG A 448 -7.20 -18.93 3.47
CA ARG A 448 -7.94 -17.81 2.88
C ARG A 448 -7.80 -16.59 3.77
N HIS A 449 -8.00 -15.42 3.16
CA HIS A 449 -7.99 -14.18 3.91
C HIS A 449 -9.12 -14.17 4.95
N GLY A 450 -8.75 -13.96 6.21
CA GLY A 450 -9.64 -13.87 7.36
C GLY A 450 -9.82 -15.17 8.14
N ASP A 451 -9.16 -16.26 7.74
CA ASP A 451 -9.20 -17.52 8.49
C ASP A 451 -8.57 -17.37 9.87
N THR A 452 -9.22 -17.90 10.90
CA THR A 452 -8.66 -18.05 12.25
C THR A 452 -8.08 -19.45 12.41
N ILE A 453 -6.79 -19.56 12.73
CA ILE A 453 -6.05 -20.83 12.70
C ILE A 453 -5.54 -21.18 14.10
N GLU A 454 -5.98 -22.34 14.60
CA GLU A 454 -5.46 -22.96 15.81
C GLU A 454 -4.57 -24.16 15.41
N VAL A 455 -3.32 -24.15 15.87
CA VAL A 455 -2.37 -25.25 15.67
C VAL A 455 -2.52 -26.24 16.81
N LEU A 456 -2.90 -27.47 16.49
CA LEU A 456 -2.90 -28.56 17.46
C LEU A 456 -1.49 -29.15 17.50
N THR A 457 -0.91 -29.26 18.69
CA THR A 457 0.43 -29.81 18.88
C THR A 457 0.39 -31.12 19.66
N ASN A 458 1.35 -32.01 19.38
CA ASN A 458 1.55 -33.25 20.11
C ASN A 458 3.05 -33.52 20.26
N LYS A 459 3.49 -33.92 21.46
CA LYS A 459 4.90 -34.23 21.77
C LYS A 459 5.48 -35.35 20.91
N SER A 460 4.64 -36.29 20.43
CA SER A 460 5.08 -37.38 19.57
C SER A 460 5.09 -37.03 18.07
N ALA A 461 4.58 -35.85 17.69
CA ALA A 461 4.59 -35.39 16.31
C ALA A 461 5.98 -34.86 15.93
N HIS A 462 6.45 -35.21 14.73
CA HIS A 462 7.74 -34.81 14.21
C HIS A 462 7.62 -34.37 12.75
N PRO A 463 8.50 -33.46 12.28
CA PRO A 463 8.52 -33.04 10.88
C PRO A 463 8.73 -34.21 9.92
N LYS A 464 7.97 -34.21 8.81
CA LYS A 464 8.07 -35.24 7.77
C LYS A 464 8.65 -34.66 6.48
N PRO A 465 9.39 -35.44 5.67
CA PRO A 465 9.91 -34.99 4.37
C PRO A 465 8.82 -34.42 3.44
N ASP A 466 7.66 -35.07 3.39
CA ASP A 466 6.53 -34.71 2.52
C ASP A 466 5.92 -33.34 2.84
N TRP A 467 6.19 -32.78 4.03
CA TRP A 467 5.77 -31.43 4.36
C TRP A 467 6.40 -30.37 3.47
N ARG A 468 7.48 -30.70 2.75
CA ARG A 468 8.10 -29.82 1.75
C ARG A 468 7.13 -29.42 0.64
N GLU A 469 6.17 -30.28 0.31
CA GLU A 469 5.12 -30.02 -0.69
C GLU A 469 3.94 -29.22 -0.10
N LEU A 470 3.84 -29.16 1.23
CA LEU A 470 2.77 -28.51 2.00
C LEU A 470 3.24 -27.21 2.65
N ILE A 471 4.30 -26.60 2.13
CA ILE A 471 4.81 -25.29 2.54
C ILE A 471 5.27 -24.50 1.32
N ILE A 472 4.92 -23.22 1.27
CA ILE A 472 5.24 -22.34 0.15
C ILE A 472 6.31 -21.33 0.53
N THR A 473 6.31 -20.87 1.78
CA THR A 473 7.20 -19.81 2.24
C THR A 473 8.66 -20.27 2.31
N PRO A 474 9.62 -19.46 1.82
CA PRO A 474 11.05 -19.78 1.91
C PRO A 474 11.50 -20.02 3.35
N HIS A 475 11.00 -19.22 4.30
CA HIS A 475 11.29 -19.39 5.73
C HIS A 475 10.88 -20.76 6.26
N ALA A 476 9.64 -21.22 5.98
CA ALA A 476 9.19 -22.55 6.40
C ALA A 476 10.04 -23.65 5.75
N LYS A 477 10.40 -23.50 4.46
CA LYS A 477 11.24 -24.47 3.75
C LYS A 477 12.63 -24.61 4.38
N ASP A 478 13.25 -23.49 4.75
CA ASP A 478 14.55 -23.47 5.40
C ASP A 478 14.50 -24.09 6.81
N LYS A 479 13.47 -23.75 7.60
CA LYS A 479 13.28 -24.31 8.95
C LYS A 479 12.99 -25.81 8.90
N LEU A 480 12.11 -26.27 8.01
CA LEU A 480 11.84 -27.69 7.81
C LEU A 480 13.12 -28.43 7.39
N ARG A 481 13.91 -27.85 6.47
CA ARG A 481 15.19 -28.45 6.05
C ARG A 481 16.15 -28.64 7.23
N LEU A 482 16.29 -27.60 8.07
CA LEU A 482 17.14 -27.67 9.28
C LEU A 482 16.63 -28.73 10.26
N GLN A 483 15.32 -28.80 10.49
CA GLN A 483 14.75 -29.79 11.40
C GLN A 483 14.92 -31.23 10.87
N LEU A 484 14.66 -31.46 9.58
CA LEU A 484 14.89 -32.78 8.96
C LEU A 484 16.37 -33.18 8.98
N SER A 485 17.30 -32.23 8.79
CA SER A 485 18.74 -32.52 8.91
C SER A 485 19.18 -32.88 10.32
N ARG A 486 18.55 -32.29 11.35
CA ARG A 486 18.83 -32.61 12.76
C ARG A 486 18.29 -33.99 13.12
N SER A 487 17.08 -34.32 12.70
CA SER A 487 16.48 -35.64 12.91
C SER A 487 17.22 -36.74 12.13
N GLY A 488 17.65 -36.44 10.90
CA GLY A 488 18.44 -37.35 10.06
C GLY A 488 19.89 -37.54 10.56
N GLY A 489 20.54 -36.49 11.06
CA GLY A 489 21.89 -36.57 11.61
C GLY A 489 21.98 -37.40 12.89
N ILE A 490 20.95 -37.36 13.75
CA ILE A 490 20.86 -38.20 14.94
C ILE A 490 20.69 -39.68 14.56
N LEU A 491 19.84 -39.98 13.57
CA LEU A 491 19.65 -41.35 13.06
C LEU A 491 20.90 -41.88 12.33
N GLN A 492 21.64 -41.04 11.62
CA GLN A 492 22.85 -41.41 10.91
C GLN A 492 24.07 -41.57 11.84
N GLN A 493 24.13 -40.81 12.94
CA GLN A 493 25.11 -41.03 14.02
C GLN A 493 24.82 -42.30 14.83
N LEU A 494 23.55 -42.61 15.12
CA LEU A 494 23.17 -43.83 15.83
C LEU A 494 23.36 -45.09 14.98
N THR A 495 23.10 -45.03 13.67
CA THR A 495 23.30 -46.18 12.76
C THR A 495 24.75 -46.32 12.32
N GLY A 496 25.47 -45.22 12.06
CA GLY A 496 26.88 -45.25 11.69
C GLY A 496 27.83 -45.62 12.82
N GLY A 497 27.51 -45.24 14.07
CA GLY A 497 28.30 -45.57 15.25
C GLY A 497 28.32 -47.07 15.55
N VAL A 498 27.17 -47.75 15.45
CA VAL A 498 27.06 -49.18 15.73
C VAL A 498 27.74 -50.04 14.65
N SER A 499 27.71 -49.62 13.38
CA SER A 499 28.39 -50.36 12.31
C SER A 499 29.92 -50.25 12.34
N SER A 500 30.47 -49.19 12.94
CA SER A 500 31.93 -48.99 13.04
C SER A 500 32.58 -49.76 14.20
N LEU A 501 31.82 -50.11 15.24
CA LEU A 501 32.32 -50.85 16.41
C LEU A 501 32.40 -52.37 16.19
N PHE A 502 31.75 -52.92 15.16
CA PHE A 502 31.76 -54.35 14.85
C PHE A 502 32.64 -54.74 13.64
N ARG A 503 33.49 -53.82 13.13
CA ARG A 503 34.45 -54.12 12.04
C ARG A 503 35.91 -54.31 12.48
N HIS A 504 36.18 -54.23 13.78
CA HIS A 504 37.46 -54.64 14.34
C HIS A 504 37.26 -55.51 15.58
N ARG A 505 36.98 -56.79 15.36
CA ARG A 505 37.45 -57.92 16.18
C ARG A 505 37.47 -59.18 15.33
#